data_AF-A0A355V8G8-F1
#
_entry.id   AF-A0A355V8G8-F1
#
_cell.length_a   1.000
_cell.length_b   1.000
_cell.length_c   1.000
_cell.angle_alpha   90.00
_cell.angle_beta   90.00
_cell.angle_gamma   90.00
#
_symmetry.space_group_name_H-M   'P 1'
#
loop_
_entity.id
_entity.type
_entity.pdbx_description
1 polymer ?
#
loop_
_entity_poly.entity_id
_entity_poly.type
_entity_poly.pdbx_seq_one_letter_code
_entity_poly.pdbx_strand_id
1 'polypeptide(L)' 'HGSMLIYSLLHLSGFDLPMSELQNFRQLHSKTPGHPEYGYTPGVETTTGP' A
#
# COMPACT_ATOMS: atom_id res chain seq x y z
N HIS A 1 4.67 -5.44 9.38
CA HIS A 1 3.82 -6.60 8.97
C HIS A 1 2.34 -6.27 8.71
N GLY A 2 1.70 -5.30 9.39
CA GLY A 2 0.27 -4.97 9.18
C GLY A 2 -0.06 -4.14 7.92
N SER A 3 0.68 -4.31 6.82
CA SER A 3 0.58 -3.47 5.61
C SER A 3 -0.79 -3.55 4.92
N MET A 4 -1.41 -4.74 4.86
CA MET A 4 -2.71 -4.88 4.18
C MET A 4 -3.83 -4.09 4.85
N LEU A 5 -3.79 -3.91 6.17
CA LEU A 5 -4.74 -3.06 6.87
C LEU A 5 -4.56 -1.60 6.45
N ILE A 6 -3.31 -1.13 6.42
CA ILE A 6 -2.97 0.24 6.00
C ILE A 6 -3.44 0.49 4.58
N TYR A 7 -3.13 -0.40 3.63
CA TYR A 7 -3.56 -0.24 2.23
C TYR A 7 -5.08 -0.23 2.07
N SER A 8 -5.79 -1.07 2.83
CA SER A 8 -7.25 -1.08 2.83
C SER A 8 -7.82 0.26 3.33
N LEU A 9 -7.23 0.82 4.39
CA LEU A 9 -7.63 2.13 4.91
C LEU A 9 -7.32 3.26 3.92
N LEU A 10 -6.18 3.22 3.25
CA LEU A 10 -5.81 4.21 2.23
C LEU A 10 -6.79 4.19 1.05
N HIS A 11 -7.15 3.01 0.56
CA HIS A 11 -8.18 2.84 -0.48
C HIS A 11 -9.53 3.43 -0.03
N LEU A 12 -10.01 3.05 1.15
CA LEU A 12 -11.30 3.51 1.69
C LEU A 12 -11.31 5.01 2.01
N SER A 13 -10.15 5.59 2.31
CA SER A 13 -10.01 7.02 2.58
C SER A 13 -9.90 7.88 1.32
N GLY A 14 -9.95 7.25 0.12
CA GLY A 14 -9.97 7.96 -1.16
C GLY A 14 -8.59 8.36 -1.70
N PHE A 15 -7.51 7.73 -1.24
CA PHE A 15 -6.19 7.89 -1.88
C PHE A 15 -6.19 7.28 -3.29
N ASP A 16 -5.18 7.65 -4.11
CA ASP A 16 -4.93 7.06 -5.43
C ASP A 16 -4.40 5.61 -5.35
N LEU A 17 -5.15 4.76 -4.66
CA LEU A 17 -4.87 3.36 -4.45
C LEU A 17 -6.13 2.55 -4.80
N PRO A 18 -6.39 2.30 -6.09
CA PRO A 18 -7.59 1.61 -6.54
C PRO A 18 -7.61 0.14 -6.10
N MET A 19 -8.79 -0.49 -6.17
CA MET A 19 -8.98 -1.89 -5.78
C MET A 19 -8.06 -2.87 -6.53
N SER A 20 -7.67 -2.56 -7.77
CA SER A 20 -6.71 -3.35 -8.55
C SER A 20 -5.34 -3.44 -7.90
N GLU A 21 -4.88 -2.38 -7.24
CA GLU A 21 -3.60 -2.39 -6.51
C GLU A 21 -3.68 -3.28 -5.27
N LEU A 22 -4.82 -3.29 -4.57
CA LEU A 22 -5.04 -4.19 -3.43
C LEU A 22 -5.04 -5.67 -3.86
N GLN A 23 -5.59 -5.98 -5.03
CA GLN A 23 -5.57 -7.33 -5.60
C GLN A 23 -4.16 -7.75 -6.04
N ASN A 24 -3.33 -6.78 -6.44
CA ASN A 24 -1.92 -6.99 -6.81
C ASN A 24 -0.96 -6.99 -5.61
N PHE A 25 -1.43 -7.35 -4.42
CA PHE A 25 -0.59 -7.36 -3.23
C PHE A 25 0.67 -8.22 -3.43
N ARG A 26 1.83 -7.62 -3.10
CA ARG A 26 3.17 -8.25 -3.21
C ARG A 26 3.56 -8.68 -4.61
N GLN A 27 2.86 -8.21 -5.65
CA GLN A 27 3.26 -8.45 -7.03
C GLN A 27 4.28 -7.43 -7.48
N LEU A 28 5.13 -7.82 -8.43
CA LEU A 28 6.15 -6.94 -8.99
C LEU A 28 5.47 -5.70 -9.62
N HIS A 29 6.03 -4.52 -9.34
CA HIS A 29 5.52 -3.21 -9.79
C HIS A 29 4.16 -2.77 -9.21
N SER A 30 3.61 -3.51 -8.25
CA SER A 30 2.39 -3.11 -7.52
C SER A 30 2.66 -1.98 -6.53
N LYS A 31 1.74 -1.03 -6.40
CA LYS A 31 1.77 0.01 -5.35
C LYS A 31 1.47 -0.56 -3.95
N THR A 32 1.25 -1.87 -3.80
CA THR A 32 1.01 -2.55 -2.51
C THR A 32 2.12 -3.58 -2.20
N PRO A 33 3.36 -3.12 -1.92
CA PRO A 33 4.46 -4.00 -1.54
C PRO A 33 4.21 -4.72 -0.21
N GLY A 34 5.03 -5.73 0.10
CA GLY A 34 4.85 -6.55 1.30
C GLY A 34 4.92 -5.77 2.62
N HIS A 35 5.56 -4.61 2.60
CA HIS A 35 5.73 -3.67 3.70
C HIS A 35 5.54 -2.24 3.18
N PRO A 36 5.04 -1.28 3.97
CA PRO A 36 4.79 0.08 3.48
C PRO A 36 6.10 0.76 3.05
N GLU A 37 6.11 1.37 1.87
CA GLU A 37 7.26 2.07 1.29
C GLU A 37 6.91 3.53 0.98
N TYR A 38 7.66 4.47 1.58
CA TYR A 38 7.49 5.90 1.37
C TYR A 38 7.76 6.28 -0.09
N GLY A 39 6.90 7.14 -0.65
CA GLY A 39 6.99 7.61 -2.03
C GLY A 39 6.54 6.60 -3.09
N TYR A 40 6.19 5.36 -2.70
CA TYR A 40 5.72 4.32 -3.62
C TYR A 40 4.22 4.08 -3.50
N THR A 41 3.72 3.91 -2.27
CA THR A 41 2.28 3.80 -1.99
C THR A 41 1.73 5.17 -1.58
N PRO A 42 0.70 5.72 -2.26
CA PRO A 42 0.08 6.99 -1.87
C PRO A 42 -0.44 6.97 -0.43
N GLY A 43 -0.08 7.97 0.36
CA GLY A 43 -0.46 8.10 1.78
C GLY A 43 0.39 7.30 2.77
N VAL A 44 1.44 6.61 2.31
CA VAL A 44 2.48 6.07 3.21
C VAL A 44 3.52 7.15 3.48
N GLU A 45 3.56 7.63 4.72
CA GLU A 45 4.45 8.72 5.18
C GLU A 45 5.87 8.24 5.54
N THR A 46 6.07 6.94 5.75
CA THR A 46 7.38 6.40 6.15
C THR A 46 7.49 4.93 5.73
N THR A 47 8.67 4.54 5.26
CA THR A 47 9.00 3.13 4.98
C THR A 47 9.15 2.39 6.31
N THR A 48 8.36 1.34 6.50
CA THR A 48 8.39 0.50 7.73
C THR A 48 8.45 -0.97 7.32
N GLY A 49 9.12 -1.84 8.07
CA GLY A 49 9.32 -3.23 7.63
C GLY A 49 10.14 -4.03 8.62
N PRO A 50 11.39 -3.62 8.90
CA PRO A 50 11.97 -3.79 10.22
C PRO A 50 11.13 -3.03 11.27
#